data_AF-A0A1J7IQ05-F1
#
_entry.id   AF-A0A1J7IQ05-F1
#
_cell.length_a   1.000
_cell.length_b   1.000
_cell.length_c   1.000
_cell.angle_alpha   90.00
_cell.angle_beta   90.00
_cell.angle_gamma   90.00
#
_symmetry.space_group_name_H-M   'P 1'
#
loop_
_entity.id
_entity.type
_entity.pdbx_description
1 polymer ?
#
loop_
_entity_poly.entity_id
_entity_poly.type
_entity_poly.pdbx_seq_one_letter_code
_entity_poly.pdbx_strand_id
1 'polypeptide(L)'
;MVTTRSAQRLRWVLDGPLETAIAVLKQPYHDPDTTPEPYCTLQGNELVWHAVTQAPYTEPKVSSVTVSVTEIDDWEYQWSELHYRHTDPPDGDDDDEDEDDWPSECCGDHADTKLVVKATGEYVTVHDYVSAVHPWLLRKHDELLEALAVLDDEPRISLPAGEHLMVTSVGPDILSVGTKEDWLRDKAKDVYLRFAQFVADSEYVELRNDDDYGPPPGYSGP
;
A
#
# COMPACT_ATOMS: atom_id res chain seq x y z
N MET A 1 10.69 2.88 8.34
CA MET A 1 10.70 3.30 6.93
C MET A 1 9.36 3.91 6.61
N VAL A 2 9.32 5.05 5.94
CA VAL A 2 8.07 5.77 5.60
C VAL A 2 8.07 6.20 4.14
N THR A 3 6.89 6.40 3.54
CA THR A 3 6.79 7.02 2.21
C THR A 3 7.18 8.49 2.26
N THR A 4 7.86 8.98 1.23
CA THR A 4 8.23 10.39 1.14
C THR A 4 7.01 11.28 0.86
N ARG A 5 7.08 12.56 1.26
CA ARG A 5 6.03 13.54 0.93
C ARG A 5 5.78 13.66 -0.58
N SER A 6 6.80 13.45 -1.39
CA SER A 6 6.69 13.42 -2.85
C SER A 6 5.84 12.24 -3.33
N ALA A 7 6.12 11.03 -2.83
CA ALA A 7 5.35 9.82 -3.14
C ALA A 7 3.89 9.90 -2.64
N GLN A 8 3.65 10.55 -1.51
CA GLN A 8 2.29 10.70 -0.96
C GLN A 8 1.39 11.62 -1.79
N ARG A 9 1.94 12.44 -2.69
CA ARG A 9 1.19 13.34 -3.59
C ARG A 9 0.55 12.63 -4.77
N LEU A 10 0.78 11.34 -4.95
CA LEU A 10 0.20 10.62 -6.08
C LEU A 10 -1.31 10.46 -5.89
N ARG A 11 -2.05 10.90 -6.91
CA ARG A 11 -3.43 10.50 -7.16
C ARG A 11 -3.38 9.40 -8.20
N TRP A 12 -3.84 8.21 -7.84
CA TRP A 12 -3.65 7.02 -8.64
C TRP A 12 -4.97 6.31 -8.87
N VAL A 13 -5.37 6.29 -10.13
CA VAL A 13 -6.54 5.57 -10.63
C VAL A 13 -6.05 4.25 -11.24
N LEU A 14 -6.65 3.13 -10.84
CA LEU A 14 -6.30 1.82 -11.35
C LEU A 14 -7.02 1.57 -12.69
N ASP A 15 -6.59 2.28 -13.73
CA ASP A 15 -7.12 2.16 -15.09
C ASP A 15 -6.13 2.64 -16.14
N GLY A 16 -6.13 1.97 -17.29
CA GLY A 16 -5.35 2.40 -18.46
C GLY A 16 -3.83 2.42 -18.22
N PRO A 17 -3.08 3.21 -19.01
CA PRO A 17 -1.64 3.34 -18.87
C PRO A 17 -1.25 4.44 -17.85
N LEU A 18 0.01 4.42 -17.41
CA LEU A 18 0.53 5.29 -16.34
C LEU A 18 0.35 6.79 -16.59
N GLU A 19 0.45 7.20 -17.85
CA GLU A 19 0.35 8.60 -18.28
C GLU A 19 -1.03 9.20 -17.97
N THR A 20 -2.08 8.37 -17.93
CA THR A 20 -3.45 8.77 -17.63
C THR A 20 -3.91 8.33 -16.25
N ALA A 21 -3.38 7.20 -15.75
CA ALA A 21 -3.70 6.63 -14.46
C ALA A 21 -3.27 7.52 -13.29
N ILE A 22 -2.20 8.29 -13.45
CA ILE A 22 -1.55 9.00 -12.36
C ILE A 22 -1.56 10.50 -12.60
N ALA A 23 -1.87 11.22 -11.52
CA ALA A 23 -1.73 12.65 -11.41
C ALA A 23 -1.03 13.01 -10.10
N VAL A 24 -0.48 14.21 -10.04
CA VAL A 24 0.32 14.70 -8.92
C VAL A 24 -0.45 15.82 -8.23
N LEU A 25 -0.87 15.59 -6.99
CA LEU A 25 -1.49 16.59 -6.15
C LEU A 25 -0.46 17.67 -5.77
N LYS A 26 -0.93 18.89 -5.43
CA LYS A 26 -0.03 19.94 -4.92
C LYS A 26 0.53 19.63 -3.54
N GLN A 27 -0.24 18.90 -2.74
CA GLN A 27 0.07 18.47 -1.39
C GLN A 27 -0.26 16.97 -1.20
N PRO A 28 0.22 16.33 -0.13
CA PRO A 28 -0.02 14.90 0.14
C PRO A 28 -1.48 14.49 0.36
N TYR A 29 -2.37 15.46 0.60
CA TYR A 29 -3.80 15.29 0.81
C TYR A 29 -4.61 15.92 -0.33
N HIS A 30 -5.84 15.47 -0.52
CA HIS A 30 -6.75 16.00 -1.51
C HIS A 30 -7.31 17.36 -1.06
N ASP A 31 -7.33 18.32 -1.98
CA ASP A 31 -7.94 19.64 -1.78
C ASP A 31 -8.78 19.97 -3.02
N PRO A 32 -10.11 20.12 -2.85
CA PRO A 32 -11.03 20.33 -3.96
C PRO A 32 -10.76 21.63 -4.73
N ASP A 33 -10.09 22.60 -4.13
CA ASP A 33 -9.78 23.88 -4.76
C ASP A 33 -8.51 23.82 -5.64
N THR A 34 -7.87 22.65 -5.71
CA THR A 34 -6.63 22.45 -6.46
C THR A 34 -6.78 21.43 -7.58
N THR A 35 -6.30 21.78 -8.76
CA THR A 35 -6.21 20.84 -9.89
C THR A 35 -4.92 20.03 -9.78
N PRO A 36 -4.98 18.69 -9.86
CA PRO A 36 -3.79 17.85 -9.96
C PRO A 36 -2.99 18.13 -11.23
N GLU A 37 -1.67 18.03 -11.14
CA GLU A 37 -0.74 18.14 -12.26
C GLU A 37 -0.61 16.79 -12.97
N PRO A 38 -0.40 16.76 -14.29
CA PRO A 38 -0.20 15.51 -15.02
C PRO A 38 1.12 14.84 -14.62
N TYR A 39 1.14 13.51 -14.58
CA TYR A 39 2.34 12.73 -14.24
C TYR A 39 3.45 12.83 -15.30
N CYS A 40 3.03 13.04 -16.56
CA CYS A 40 3.90 13.41 -17.67
C CYS A 40 3.15 14.30 -18.64
N THR A 41 3.88 15.12 -19.39
CA THR A 41 3.32 15.98 -20.44
C THR A 41 4.01 15.69 -21.76
N LEU A 42 3.24 15.63 -22.84
CA LEU A 42 3.81 15.58 -24.18
C LEU A 42 4.21 17.01 -24.61
N GLN A 43 5.51 17.27 -24.73
CA GLN A 43 6.03 18.53 -25.26
C GLN A 43 6.57 18.28 -26.67
N GLY A 44 5.81 18.70 -27.68
CA GLY A 44 6.12 18.36 -29.07
C GLY A 44 5.95 16.87 -29.33
N ASN A 45 7.07 16.15 -29.50
CA ASN A 45 7.08 14.71 -29.75
C ASN A 45 7.85 13.93 -28.68
N GLU A 46 8.15 14.57 -27.54
CA GLU A 46 8.89 13.99 -26.42
C GLU A 46 8.02 14.01 -25.15
N LEU A 47 8.06 12.91 -24.40
CA LEU A 47 7.35 12.77 -23.14
C LEU A 47 8.21 13.33 -22.01
N VAL A 48 7.76 14.41 -21.39
CA VAL A 48 8.42 15.05 -20.26
C VAL A 48 7.78 14.61 -18.96
N TRP A 49 8.53 13.87 -18.14
CA TRP A 49 8.07 13.36 -16.85
C TRP A 49 8.04 14.45 -15.78
N HIS A 50 7.06 14.36 -14.88
CA HIS A 50 6.98 15.25 -13.72
C HIS A 50 8.17 15.00 -12.77
N ALA A 51 8.69 16.04 -12.11
CA ALA A 51 9.87 15.92 -11.24
C ALA A 51 9.70 14.90 -10.08
N VAL A 52 8.44 14.62 -9.69
CA VAL A 52 8.11 13.59 -8.68
C VAL A 52 8.62 12.20 -9.08
N THR A 53 8.71 11.90 -10.38
CA THR A 53 9.13 10.59 -10.91
C THR A 53 10.51 10.17 -10.42
N GLN A 54 11.42 11.14 -10.26
CA GLN A 54 12.81 10.92 -9.86
C GLN A 54 13.02 11.02 -8.34
N ALA A 55 11.97 11.39 -7.59
CA ALA A 55 12.06 11.49 -6.14
C ALA A 55 12.21 10.09 -5.52
N PRO A 56 12.93 9.94 -4.40
CA PRO A 56 12.95 8.70 -3.64
C PRO A 56 11.54 8.34 -3.17
N TYR A 57 11.20 7.04 -3.25
CA TYR A 57 9.89 6.56 -2.81
C TYR A 57 9.79 6.50 -1.28
N THR A 58 10.87 6.10 -0.60
CA THR A 58 10.93 5.91 0.85
C THR A 58 11.98 6.81 1.54
N GLU A 59 11.78 7.02 2.83
CA GLU A 59 12.78 7.50 3.77
C GLU A 59 12.96 6.47 4.92
N PRO A 60 14.18 5.96 5.18
CA PRO A 60 15.39 6.15 4.37
C PRO A 60 15.26 5.53 2.98
N LYS A 61 16.17 5.92 2.07
CA LYS A 61 16.23 5.36 0.71
C LYS A 61 16.61 3.88 0.75
N VAL A 62 15.88 3.04 0.02
CA VAL A 62 16.15 1.60 -0.08
C VAL A 62 16.28 1.16 -1.53
N SER A 63 17.02 0.07 -1.76
CA SER A 63 17.23 -0.52 -3.09
C SER A 63 16.07 -1.43 -3.53
N SER A 64 15.19 -1.83 -2.63
CA SER A 64 14.02 -2.66 -2.93
C SER A 64 12.93 -2.51 -1.89
N VAL A 65 11.68 -2.67 -2.33
CA VAL A 65 10.48 -2.67 -1.49
C VAL A 65 9.64 -3.89 -1.86
N THR A 66 9.17 -4.63 -0.87
CA THR A 66 8.20 -5.71 -1.10
C THR A 66 6.83 -5.14 -0.77
N VAL A 67 5.93 -5.16 -1.75
CA VAL A 67 4.62 -4.53 -1.68
C VAL A 67 3.56 -5.61 -1.52
N SER A 68 2.62 -5.41 -0.59
CA SER A 68 1.37 -6.17 -0.51
C SER A 68 0.16 -5.23 -0.58
N VAL A 69 -1.03 -5.83 -0.76
CA VAL A 69 -2.31 -5.11 -0.81
C VAL A 69 -3.17 -5.59 0.33
N THR A 70 -3.59 -4.66 1.19
CA THR A 70 -4.32 -4.93 2.43
C THR A 70 -5.59 -5.73 2.15
N GLU A 71 -6.34 -5.39 1.09
CA GLU A 71 -7.59 -6.06 0.79
C GLU A 71 -7.40 -7.53 0.42
N ILE A 72 -6.29 -7.85 -0.27
CA ILE A 72 -5.96 -9.24 -0.62
C ILE A 72 -5.47 -9.98 0.62
N ASP A 73 -4.58 -9.37 1.40
CA ASP A 73 -4.04 -9.97 2.64
C ASP A 73 -5.17 -10.28 3.65
N ASP A 74 -6.11 -9.34 3.84
CA ASP A 74 -7.25 -9.48 4.75
C ASP A 74 -8.27 -10.49 4.22
N TRP A 75 -8.50 -10.50 2.90
CA TRP A 75 -9.36 -11.50 2.26
C TRP A 75 -8.80 -12.91 2.44
N GLU A 76 -7.49 -13.12 2.26
CA GLU A 76 -6.86 -14.42 2.51
C GLU A 76 -7.04 -14.86 3.96
N TYR A 77 -6.83 -13.94 4.92
CA TYR A 77 -7.05 -14.22 6.33
C TYR A 77 -8.51 -14.61 6.61
N GLN A 78 -9.49 -13.84 6.14
CA GLN A 78 -10.92 -14.15 6.35
C GLN A 78 -11.35 -15.43 5.64
N TRP A 79 -10.85 -15.67 4.43
CA TRP A 79 -11.11 -16.89 3.70
C TRP A 79 -10.59 -18.10 4.47
N SER A 80 -9.37 -18.01 5.01
CA SER A 80 -8.73 -19.07 5.81
C SER A 80 -9.55 -19.42 7.05
N GLU A 81 -10.09 -18.42 7.76
CA GLU A 81 -10.94 -18.60 8.94
C GLU A 81 -12.32 -19.20 8.60
N LEU A 82 -12.94 -18.76 7.50
CA LEU A 82 -14.26 -19.25 7.08
C LEU A 82 -14.21 -20.67 6.51
N HIS A 83 -13.11 -21.04 5.85
CA HIS A 83 -12.92 -22.34 5.21
C HIS A 83 -12.14 -23.34 6.07
N TYR A 84 -11.67 -22.94 7.26
CA TYR A 84 -11.05 -23.83 8.26
C TYR A 84 -11.90 -25.08 8.57
N ARG A 85 -13.23 -25.01 8.40
CA ARG A 85 -14.16 -26.12 8.66
C ARG A 85 -14.59 -26.92 7.44
N HIS A 86 -14.05 -26.62 6.26
CA HIS A 86 -14.40 -27.28 5.00
C HIS A 86 -13.43 -28.42 4.63
N THR A 87 -12.38 -28.64 5.43
CA THR A 87 -11.55 -29.84 5.35
C THR A 87 -12.23 -30.93 6.17
N ASP A 88 -12.91 -31.87 5.50
CA ASP A 88 -13.09 -33.19 6.11
C ASP A 88 -11.67 -33.71 6.41
N PRO A 89 -11.36 -34.13 7.64
CA PRO A 89 -10.08 -34.78 7.91
C PRO A 89 -9.93 -35.90 6.87
N PRO A 90 -8.74 -36.09 6.27
CA PRO A 90 -8.55 -37.24 5.40
C PRO A 90 -9.01 -38.47 6.18
N ASP A 91 -9.98 -39.19 5.65
CA ASP A 91 -10.38 -40.51 6.16
C ASP A 91 -9.15 -41.42 5.99
N GLY A 92 -8.28 -41.42 7.00
CA GLY A 92 -7.01 -42.12 6.96
C GLY A 92 -6.25 -41.86 8.25
N ASP A 93 -6.25 -42.87 9.12
CA ASP A 93 -5.17 -43.08 10.08
C ASP A 93 -3.83 -42.91 9.35
N ASP A 94 -3.11 -41.82 9.59
CA ASP A 94 -1.66 -41.79 9.49
C ASP A 94 -1.14 -40.65 10.41
N ASP A 95 -0.49 -41.08 11.49
CA ASP A 95 0.20 -40.28 12.49
C ASP A 95 1.48 -39.65 11.91
N ASP A 96 1.36 -38.71 10.98
CA ASP A 96 2.48 -37.88 10.54
C ASP A 96 2.26 -36.43 10.99
N GLU A 97 2.94 -36.08 12.09
CA GLU A 97 3.09 -34.72 12.62
C GLU A 97 3.90 -33.84 11.64
N ASP A 98 3.28 -33.36 10.57
CA ASP A 98 3.77 -32.23 9.80
C ASP A 98 2.76 -31.08 9.90
N GLU A 99 2.97 -30.19 10.87
CA GLU A 99 2.11 -29.06 11.26
C GLU A 99 2.09 -27.89 10.24
N ASP A 100 2.57 -28.08 9.01
CA ASP A 100 2.85 -26.98 8.05
C ASP A 100 2.23 -27.18 6.65
N ASP A 101 1.29 -28.10 6.43
CA ASP A 101 0.58 -28.26 5.15
C ASP A 101 -0.85 -27.70 5.25
N TRP A 102 -0.95 -26.36 5.17
CA TRP A 102 -2.22 -25.66 5.05
C TRP A 102 -2.88 -25.98 3.69
N PRO A 103 -4.18 -26.33 3.61
CA PRO A 103 -4.79 -26.74 2.34
C PRO A 103 -4.91 -25.56 1.37
N SER A 104 -3.90 -25.41 0.52
CA SER A 104 -3.81 -24.43 -0.56
C SER A 104 -4.61 -24.82 -1.82
N GLU A 105 -5.21 -26.03 -1.84
CA GLU A 105 -5.73 -26.63 -3.08
C GLU A 105 -7.25 -26.61 -3.25
N CYS A 106 -8.03 -26.04 -2.32
CA CYS A 106 -9.49 -26.14 -2.44
C CYS A 106 -10.06 -25.29 -3.59
N CYS A 107 -9.41 -24.18 -4.00
CA CYS A 107 -9.86 -23.30 -5.09
C CYS A 107 -8.71 -22.49 -5.74
N GLY A 108 -7.77 -23.16 -6.40
CA GLY A 108 -6.80 -22.53 -7.32
C GLY A 108 -5.57 -21.90 -6.67
N ASP A 109 -4.47 -21.88 -7.44
CA ASP A 109 -3.22 -21.24 -7.04
C ASP A 109 -3.47 -19.76 -6.69
N HIS A 110 -3.34 -19.39 -5.41
CA HIS A 110 -3.37 -17.98 -5.02
C HIS A 110 -2.14 -17.28 -5.62
N ALA A 111 -2.38 -16.49 -6.66
CA ALA A 111 -1.32 -15.83 -7.42
C ALA A 111 -0.54 -14.83 -6.55
N ASP A 112 0.81 -14.84 -6.69
CA ASP A 112 1.79 -13.93 -6.07
C ASP A 112 1.16 -12.70 -5.36
N THR A 113 0.91 -12.83 -4.06
CA THR A 113 0.26 -11.81 -3.21
C THR A 113 1.12 -10.59 -2.98
N LYS A 114 2.43 -10.74 -3.19
CA LYS A 114 3.44 -9.71 -2.96
C LYS A 114 4.26 -9.44 -4.22
N LEU A 115 4.64 -8.19 -4.39
CA LEU A 115 5.51 -7.75 -5.48
C LEU A 115 6.80 -7.15 -4.94
N VAL A 116 7.94 -7.68 -5.37
CA VAL A 116 9.24 -7.06 -5.07
C VAL A 116 9.58 -6.02 -6.13
N VAL A 117 9.50 -4.74 -5.76
CA VAL A 117 9.99 -3.61 -6.54
C VAL A 117 11.48 -3.45 -6.28
N LYS A 118 12.27 -3.39 -7.35
CA LYS A 118 13.72 -3.12 -7.27
C LYS A 118 14.04 -1.78 -7.89
N ALA A 119 15.01 -1.08 -7.30
CA ALA A 119 15.56 0.15 -7.84
C ALA A 119 16.19 -0.11 -9.20
N THR A 120 15.99 0.80 -10.15
CA THR A 120 16.76 0.82 -11.40
C THR A 120 18.15 1.44 -11.20
N GLY A 121 18.31 2.28 -10.16
CA GLY A 121 19.57 2.89 -9.74
C GLY A 121 19.95 2.53 -8.30
N GLU A 122 20.39 3.53 -7.52
CA GLU A 122 20.83 3.35 -6.13
C GLU A 122 19.67 3.09 -5.17
N TYR A 123 18.50 3.68 -5.44
CA TYR A 123 17.31 3.57 -4.61
C TYR A 123 16.04 3.57 -5.45
N VAL A 124 14.95 3.04 -4.88
CA VAL A 124 13.65 2.98 -5.52
C VAL A 124 13.10 4.40 -5.67
N THR A 125 12.92 4.83 -6.91
CA THR A 125 12.24 6.08 -7.24
C THR A 125 10.73 5.89 -7.26
N VAL A 126 9.98 7.00 -7.19
CA VAL A 126 8.53 6.98 -7.40
C VAL A 126 8.18 6.31 -8.72
N HIS A 127 8.94 6.59 -9.79
CA HIS A 127 8.68 5.97 -11.08
C HIS A 127 8.96 4.48 -11.10
N ASP A 128 10.06 4.02 -10.50
CA ASP A 128 10.34 2.57 -10.40
C ASP A 128 9.20 1.84 -9.70
N TYR A 129 8.72 2.40 -8.59
CA TYR A 129 7.64 1.84 -7.79
C TYR A 129 6.34 1.74 -8.59
N VAL A 130 5.89 2.87 -9.11
CA VAL A 130 4.64 2.98 -9.84
C VAL A 130 4.65 2.11 -11.11
N SER A 131 5.76 2.09 -11.84
CA SER A 131 5.87 1.34 -13.09
C SER A 131 5.89 -0.17 -12.89
N ALA A 132 6.32 -0.65 -11.71
CA ALA A 132 6.23 -2.07 -11.35
C ALA A 132 4.84 -2.42 -10.79
N VAL A 133 4.32 -1.60 -9.88
CA VAL A 133 3.11 -1.91 -9.11
C VAL A 133 1.84 -1.73 -9.93
N HIS A 134 1.73 -0.70 -10.77
CA HIS A 134 0.50 -0.45 -11.54
C HIS A 134 0.08 -1.61 -12.45
N PRO A 135 0.95 -2.14 -13.33
CA PRO A 135 0.57 -3.27 -14.16
C PRO A 135 0.33 -4.55 -13.34
N TRP A 136 0.94 -4.68 -12.15
CA TRP A 136 0.66 -5.80 -11.25
C TRP A 136 -0.74 -5.71 -10.64
N LEU A 137 -1.13 -4.53 -10.13
CA LEU A 137 -2.49 -4.30 -9.64
C LEU A 137 -3.54 -4.47 -10.74
N LEU A 138 -3.25 -4.04 -11.98
CA LEU A 138 -4.17 -4.25 -13.11
C LEU A 138 -4.40 -5.74 -13.41
N ARG A 139 -3.40 -6.60 -13.23
CA ARG A 139 -3.57 -8.05 -13.38
C ARG A 139 -4.42 -8.65 -12.26
N LYS A 140 -4.41 -8.02 -11.08
CA LYS A 140 -5.19 -8.43 -9.89
C LYS A 140 -6.54 -7.72 -9.79
N HIS A 141 -6.97 -6.99 -10.82
CA HIS A 141 -8.17 -6.16 -10.74
C HIS A 141 -9.43 -6.96 -10.35
N ASP A 142 -9.61 -8.15 -10.91
CA ASP A 142 -10.78 -8.98 -10.58
C ASP A 142 -10.68 -9.57 -9.16
N GLU A 143 -9.49 -10.05 -8.76
CA GLU A 143 -9.22 -10.48 -7.37
C GLU A 143 -9.50 -9.36 -6.35
N LEU A 144 -9.12 -8.12 -6.68
CA LEU A 144 -9.37 -6.95 -5.82
C LEU A 144 -10.86 -6.65 -5.67
N LEU A 145 -11.66 -6.79 -6.74
CA LEU A 145 -13.10 -6.60 -6.66
C LEU A 145 -13.78 -7.71 -5.83
N GLU A 146 -13.30 -8.94 -5.92
CA GLU A 146 -13.78 -10.06 -5.12
C GLU A 146 -13.42 -9.88 -3.64
N ALA A 147 -12.16 -9.53 -3.34
CA ALA A 147 -11.68 -9.25 -2.00
C ALA A 147 -12.49 -8.13 -1.33
N LEU A 148 -12.66 -7.00 -2.02
CA LEU A 148 -13.47 -5.89 -1.51
C LEU A 148 -14.92 -6.32 -1.25
N ALA A 149 -15.52 -7.14 -2.11
CA ALA A 149 -16.89 -7.60 -1.92
C ALA A 149 -17.06 -8.43 -0.64
N VAL A 150 -16.10 -9.32 -0.36
CA VAL A 150 -16.08 -10.10 0.89
C VAL A 150 -15.93 -9.19 2.10
N LEU A 151 -15.01 -8.21 2.05
CA LEU A 151 -14.78 -7.28 3.15
C LEU A 151 -15.98 -6.39 3.47
N ASP A 152 -16.78 -6.05 2.45
CA ASP A 152 -18.00 -5.24 2.59
C ASP A 152 -19.26 -6.09 2.91
N ASP A 153 -19.13 -7.41 3.04
CA ASP A 153 -20.27 -8.35 3.19
C ASP A 153 -21.29 -8.25 2.03
N GLU A 154 -20.79 -7.97 0.82
CA GLU A 154 -21.56 -7.84 -0.42
C GLU A 154 -21.30 -9.05 -1.34
N PRO A 155 -22.30 -9.51 -2.11
CA PRO A 155 -22.12 -10.68 -2.97
C PRO A 155 -21.14 -10.42 -4.13
N ARG A 156 -21.09 -9.16 -4.61
CA ARG A 156 -20.16 -8.66 -5.63
C ARG A 156 -20.10 -7.14 -5.57
N ILE A 157 -18.92 -6.58 -5.77
CA ILE A 157 -18.76 -5.15 -6.05
C ILE A 157 -18.75 -4.94 -7.56
N SER A 158 -19.63 -4.05 -8.01
CA SER A 158 -19.61 -3.51 -9.37
C SER A 158 -19.49 -2.01 -9.29
N LEU A 159 -18.41 -1.46 -9.85
CA LEU A 159 -18.24 -0.02 -9.92
C LEU A 159 -19.24 0.60 -10.90
N PRO A 160 -19.77 1.81 -10.61
CA PRO A 160 -20.57 2.55 -11.57
C PRO A 160 -19.84 2.74 -12.91
N ALA A 161 -20.59 2.90 -14.00
CA ALA A 161 -20.00 3.07 -15.33
C ALA A 161 -19.05 4.28 -15.38
N GLY A 162 -17.77 4.03 -15.71
CA GLY A 162 -16.73 5.06 -15.77
C GLY A 162 -16.06 5.37 -14.42
N GLU A 163 -16.37 4.60 -13.38
CA GLU A 163 -15.62 4.62 -12.12
C GLU A 163 -14.58 3.50 -12.09
N HIS A 164 -13.49 3.77 -11.37
CA HIS A 164 -12.33 2.91 -11.29
C HIS A 164 -11.83 2.89 -9.85
N LEU A 165 -11.21 1.77 -9.46
CA LEU A 165 -10.56 1.65 -8.16
C LEU A 165 -9.45 2.70 -8.04
N MET A 166 -9.25 3.18 -6.82
CA MET A 166 -8.21 4.16 -6.49
C MET A 166 -7.22 3.54 -5.52
N VAL A 167 -5.93 3.81 -5.73
CA VAL A 167 -4.85 3.28 -4.90
C VAL A 167 -4.46 4.30 -3.83
N THR A 168 -4.45 3.86 -2.59
CA THR A 168 -3.97 4.60 -1.42
C THR A 168 -2.70 3.93 -0.89
N SER A 169 -1.63 4.71 -0.69
CA SER A 169 -0.46 4.23 0.04
C SER A 169 -0.69 4.44 1.53
N VAL A 170 -0.77 3.33 2.26
CA VAL A 170 -0.87 3.31 3.73
C VAL A 170 0.54 3.33 4.33
N GLY A 171 1.44 2.58 3.72
CA GLY A 171 2.87 2.55 4.03
C GLY A 171 3.71 2.45 2.76
N PRO A 172 5.04 2.35 2.89
CA PRO A 172 5.93 2.10 1.76
C PRO A 172 5.78 0.69 1.18
N ASP A 173 5.41 -0.29 2.00
CA ASP A 173 5.27 -1.71 1.68
C ASP A 173 3.81 -2.18 1.62
N ILE A 174 2.87 -1.33 2.05
CA ILE A 174 1.45 -1.69 2.15
C ILE A 174 0.61 -0.68 1.36
N LEU A 175 -0.18 -1.22 0.42
CA LEU A 175 -1.18 -0.48 -0.33
C LEU A 175 -2.58 -0.86 0.14
N SER A 176 -3.49 0.08 -0.02
CA SER A 176 -4.93 -0.17 0.01
C SER A 176 -5.51 0.25 -1.35
N VAL A 177 -6.48 -0.51 -1.83
CA VAL A 177 -7.23 -0.24 -3.05
C VAL A 177 -8.71 -0.21 -2.70
N GLY A 178 -9.39 0.86 -3.09
CA GLY A 178 -10.81 1.01 -2.77
C GLY A 178 -11.55 1.91 -3.74
N THR A 179 -12.77 2.29 -3.36
CA THR A 179 -13.56 3.22 -4.16
C THR A 179 -12.96 4.62 -4.12
N LYS A 180 -13.43 5.50 -5.01
CA LYS A 180 -13.09 6.92 -4.94
C LYS A 180 -13.49 7.55 -3.59
N GLU A 181 -14.57 7.06 -2.97
CA GLU A 181 -15.06 7.58 -1.70
C GLU A 181 -14.11 7.21 -0.55
N ASP A 182 -13.58 5.99 -0.55
CA ASP A 182 -12.55 5.54 0.39
C ASP A 182 -11.25 6.33 0.20
N TRP A 183 -10.82 6.52 -1.04
CA TRP A 183 -9.65 7.36 -1.34
C TRP A 183 -9.80 8.80 -0.85
N LEU A 184 -10.99 9.40 -0.99
CA LEU A 184 -11.27 10.75 -0.49
C LEU A 184 -11.20 10.81 1.04
N ARG A 185 -11.66 9.75 1.72
CA ARG A 185 -11.57 9.63 3.19
C ARG A 185 -10.12 9.58 3.63
N ASP A 186 -9.30 8.75 3.00
CA ASP A 186 -7.88 8.61 3.35
C ASP A 186 -7.04 9.84 2.99
N LYS A 187 -7.38 10.50 1.89
CA LYS A 187 -6.75 11.75 1.45
C LYS A 187 -7.33 12.99 2.11
N ALA A 188 -8.18 12.86 3.12
CA ALA A 188 -8.68 14.01 3.85
C ALA A 188 -7.55 14.73 4.58
N LYS A 189 -7.61 16.06 4.57
CA LYS A 189 -6.56 16.92 5.17
C LYS A 189 -6.37 16.64 6.65
N ASP A 190 -7.45 16.43 7.40
CA ASP A 190 -7.39 16.17 8.83
C ASP A 190 -6.79 14.80 9.14
N VAL A 191 -7.09 13.77 8.34
CA VAL A 191 -6.43 12.46 8.42
C VAL A 191 -4.93 12.60 8.21
N TYR A 192 -4.50 13.28 7.14
CA TYR A 192 -3.08 13.52 6.89
C TYR A 192 -2.40 14.28 8.04
N LEU A 193 -3.02 15.34 8.56
CA LEU A 193 -2.43 16.14 9.64
C LEU A 193 -2.29 15.36 10.95
N ARG A 194 -3.22 14.45 11.26
CA ARG A 194 -3.10 13.56 12.43
C ARG A 194 -1.92 12.61 12.28
N PHE A 195 -1.77 11.98 11.12
CA PHE A 195 -0.61 11.12 10.84
C PHE A 195 0.71 11.89 10.87
N ALA A 196 0.76 13.07 10.25
CA ALA A 196 1.97 13.90 10.26
C ALA A 196 2.36 14.34 11.68
N GLN A 197 1.39 14.65 12.53
CA GLN A 197 1.62 14.97 13.94
C GLN A 197 2.15 13.75 14.70
N PHE A 198 1.55 12.57 14.50
CA PHE A 198 2.00 11.32 15.12
C PHE A 198 3.46 11.00 14.76
N VAL A 199 3.85 11.12 13.50
CA VAL A 199 5.24 10.90 13.06
C VAL A 199 6.18 11.89 13.74
N ALA A 200 5.81 13.18 13.78
CA ALA A 200 6.63 14.21 14.44
C ALA A 200 6.78 13.95 15.94
N ASP A 201 5.71 13.52 16.62
CA ASP A 201 5.75 13.19 18.05
C ASP A 201 6.55 11.90 18.31
N SER A 202 6.48 10.90 17.43
CA SER A 202 7.28 9.67 17.51
C SER A 202 8.78 9.93 17.35
N GLU A 203 9.16 10.76 16.38
CA GLU A 203 10.56 11.17 16.15
C GLU A 203 11.09 11.97 17.36
N TYR A 204 10.24 12.79 17.99
CA TYR A 204 10.57 13.54 19.20
C TYR A 204 10.73 12.66 20.46
N VAL A 205 9.99 11.55 20.54
CA VAL A 205 10.10 10.58 21.63
C VAL A 205 11.38 9.74 21.49
N GLU A 206 11.76 9.34 20.29
CA GLU A 206 13.03 8.62 20.06
C GLU A 206 14.25 9.50 20.41
N LEU A 207 14.25 10.79 20.06
CA LEU A 207 15.32 11.73 20.43
C LEU A 207 15.45 11.99 21.93
N ARG A 208 14.44 11.69 22.74
CA ARG A 208 14.48 11.83 24.21
C ARG A 208 15.03 10.60 24.93
N ASN A 209 15.10 9.45 24.27
CA ASN A 209 15.58 8.22 24.90
C ASN A 209 17.11 8.09 24.93
N ASP A 210 17.83 8.97 24.22
CA ASP A 210 19.31 8.95 24.17
C ASP A 210 19.99 9.88 25.19
N ASP A 211 19.27 10.81 25.81
CA ASP A 211 19.82 11.74 26.80
C ASP A 211 18.89 11.82 28.03
N ASP A 212 19.24 11.06 29.08
CA ASP A 212 18.94 11.31 30.52
C ASP A 212 18.55 10.05 31.32
N TYR A 213 19.43 9.06 31.35
CA TYR A 213 19.52 8.17 32.52
C TYR A 213 20.84 8.42 33.25
N GLY A 214 21.06 9.68 33.65
CA GLY A 214 21.86 9.96 34.82
C GLY A 214 21.07 9.56 36.06
N PRO A 215 21.67 8.92 37.07
CA PRO A 215 20.97 8.67 38.32
C PRO A 215 20.48 10.02 38.90
N PRO A 216 19.26 10.06 39.46
CA PRO A 216 18.67 11.31 39.93
C PRO A 216 19.59 12.01 40.94
N PRO A 217 19.70 13.35 40.89
CA PRO A 217 20.54 14.11 41.80
C PRO A 217 20.12 13.84 43.24
N GLY A 218 21.00 13.16 43.99
CA GLY A 218 20.75 12.73 45.37
C GLY A 218 20.89 11.24 45.63
N TYR A 219 21.14 10.40 44.61
CA TYR A 219 21.41 8.98 44.84
C TYR A 219 22.80 8.77 45.43
N SER A 220 22.86 8.57 46.75
CA SER A 220 24.03 8.03 47.45
C SER A 220 23.74 6.57 47.74
N GLY A 221 24.20 5.67 46.88
CA GLY A 221 24.00 4.23 47.04
C GLY A 221 24.75 3.66 48.24
N PRO A 222 24.38 2.44 48.70
CA PRO A 222 25.12 1.69 49.72
C PRO A 222 26.46 1.14 49.19
#